data_AF-A0A4R3N937-F1
#
_entry.id   AF-A0A4R3N937-F1
#
_cell.length_a   1.000
_cell.length_b   1.000
_cell.length_c   1.000
_cell.angle_alpha   90.00
_cell.angle_beta   90.00
_cell.angle_gamma   90.00
#
_symmetry.space_group_name_H-M   'P 1'
#
loop_
_entity.id
_entity.type
_entity.pdbx_description
1 polymer ?
#
loop_
_entity_poly.entity_id
_entity_poly.type
_entity_poly.pdbx_seq_one_letter_code
_entity_poly.pdbx_strand_id
1 'polypeptide(L)' 'MPSVEVFLACATQWRLDAAGNPLGMDYPALEAVMRMLGTADVRQTFADVQVMEAEVLRVFSAAGGAK' A
#
# COMPACT_ATOMS: atom_id res chain seq x y z
N MET A 1 -1.68 -17.09 1.10
CA MET A 1 -1.71 -16.07 0.04
C MET A 1 -0.49 -15.19 0.19
N PRO A 2 0.29 -14.97 -0.87
CA PRO A 2 1.44 -14.05 -0.85
C PRO A 2 1.05 -12.61 -0.51
N SER A 3 1.86 -11.91 0.29
CA SER A 3 1.62 -10.51 0.67
C SER A 3 1.58 -9.56 -0.54
N VAL A 4 2.29 -9.90 -1.63
CA VAL A 4 2.25 -9.15 -2.89
C VAL A 4 0.87 -9.16 -3.55
N GLU A 5 0.10 -10.24 -3.41
CA GLU A 5 -1.26 -10.29 -3.97
C GLU A 5 -2.21 -9.35 -3.22
N VAL A 6 -2.07 -9.26 -1.89
CA VAL A 6 -2.82 -8.29 -1.07
C VAL A 6 -2.44 -6.85 -1.43
N PHE A 7 -1.14 -6.58 -1.63
CA PHE A 7 -0.66 -5.29 -2.07
C PHE A 7 -1.25 -4.88 -3.44
N LEU A 8 -1.22 -5.79 -4.42
CA LEU A 8 -1.78 -5.55 -5.75
C LEU A 8 -3.30 -5.39 -5.73
N ALA A 9 -4.01 -6.10 -4.85
CA ALA A 9 -5.44 -5.92 -4.65
C ALA A 9 -5.79 -4.52 -4.08
N CYS A 10 -4.84 -3.86 -3.42
CA CYS A 10 -4.97 -2.48 -2.91
C CYS A 10 -4.48 -1.41 -3.90
N ALA A 11 -4.20 -1.73 -5.16
CA ALA A 11 -3.56 -0.82 -6.12
C ALA A 11 -4.27 0.53 -6.32
N THR A 12 -5.58 0.61 -6.06
CA THR A 12 -6.38 1.84 -6.15
C THR A 12 -6.64 2.51 -4.81
N GLN A 13 -6.21 1.91 -3.70
CA GLN A 13 -6.52 2.32 -2.32
C GLN A 13 -5.41 3.18 -1.72
N TRP A 14 -4.99 4.21 -2.46
CA TRP A 14 -3.99 5.17 -2.02
C TRP A 14 -4.64 6.46 -1.51
N ARG A 15 -4.12 6.98 -0.40
CA ARG A 15 -4.38 8.35 0.01
C ARG A 15 -3.44 9.26 -0.78
N LEU A 16 -4.01 10.27 -1.43
CA LEU A 16 -3.29 11.19 -2.29
C LEU A 16 -3.27 12.61 -1.69
N ASP A 17 -2.22 13.38 -1.96
CA ASP A 17 -2.18 14.81 -1.69
C ASP A 17 -2.95 15.61 -2.75
N ALA A 18 -2.98 16.95 -2.60
CA ALA A 18 -3.66 17.84 -3.56
C ALA A 18 -3.03 17.84 -4.96
N ALA A 19 -1.78 17.40 -5.11
CA ALA A 19 -1.08 17.27 -6.37
C ALA A 19 -1.18 15.85 -6.97
N GLY A 20 -1.87 14.93 -6.30
CA GLY A 20 -2.05 13.55 -6.73
C GLY A 20 -0.90 12.60 -6.36
N ASN A 21 0.03 13.03 -5.49
CA ASN A 21 1.11 12.16 -5.02
C ASN A 21 0.62 11.22 -3.90
N PRO A 22 1.08 9.96 -3.87
CA PRO A 22 0.74 9.04 -2.80
C PRO A 22 1.35 9.50 -1.46
N LEU A 23 0.50 9.58 -0.43
CA LEU A 23 0.87 9.79 0.97
C LEU A 23 0.99 8.47 1.74
N GLY A 24 0.43 7.38 1.19
CA GLY A 24 0.39 6.05 1.77
C GLY A 24 -0.92 5.34 1.41
N MET A 25 -1.00 4.05 1.68
CA MET A 25 -2.21 3.25 1.55
C MET A 25 -3.26 3.64 2.59
N ASP A 26 -4.52 3.42 2.23
CA ASP A 26 -5.63 3.47 3.17
C ASP A 26 -5.65 2.15 3.97
N TYR A 27 -5.21 2.22 5.23
CA TYR A 27 -5.11 1.04 6.09
C TYR A 27 -6.47 0.39 6.43
N PRO A 28 -7.55 1.16 6.69
CA PRO A 28 -8.90 0.58 6.72
C PRO A 28 -9.28 -0.19 5.44
N ALA A 29 -8.93 0.31 4.25
CA ALA A 29 -9.17 -0.41 3.00
C ALA A 29 -8.32 -1.69 2.89
N LEU A 30 -7.04 -1.64 3.28
CA LEU A 30 -6.16 -2.80 3.35
C LEU A 30 -6.70 -3.88 4.31
N GLU A 31 -7.18 -3.48 5.48
CA GLU A 31 -7.82 -4.38 6.44
C GLU A 31 -9.08 -5.05 5.82
N ALA A 32 -9.90 -4.26 5.13
CA ALA A 32 -11.08 -4.78 4.42
C ALA A 32 -10.69 -5.80 3.33
N VAL A 33 -9.66 -5.52 2.54
CA VAL A 33 -9.14 -6.45 1.52
C VAL A 33 -8.61 -7.73 2.16
N MET A 34 -7.79 -7.63 3.22
CA MET A 34 -7.26 -8.81 3.92
C MET A 34 -8.38 -9.70 4.46
N ARG A 35 -9.46 -9.10 4.96
CA ARG A 35 -10.66 -9.81 5.41
C ARG A 35 -11.43 -10.46 4.26
N MET A 36 -11.63 -9.75 3.14
CA MET A 36 -12.31 -10.30 1.95
C MET A 36 -11.56 -11.48 1.34
N LEU A 37 -10.23 -11.44 1.37
CA LEU A 37 -9.37 -12.49 0.84
C LEU A 37 -9.08 -13.64 1.83
N GLY A 38 -9.58 -13.55 3.07
CA GLY A 38 -9.36 -14.58 4.09
C GLY A 38 -7.88 -14.74 4.48
N THR A 39 -7.15 -13.63 4.62
CA THR A 39 -5.73 -13.63 4.96
C THR A 39 -5.50 -14.27 6.34
N ALA A 40 -4.68 -15.32 6.41
CA ALA A 40 -4.43 -16.07 7.65
C ALA A 40 -3.48 -15.34 8.61
N ASP A 41 -2.36 -14.82 8.11
CA ASP A 41 -1.38 -14.09 8.92
C ASP A 41 -1.46 -12.58 8.65
N VAL A 42 -2.52 -11.97 9.17
CA VAL A 42 -2.81 -10.54 9.00
C VAL A 42 -1.64 -9.66 9.45
N ARG A 43 -0.96 -10.02 10.54
CA ARG A 43 0.15 -9.22 11.09
C ARG A 43 1.35 -9.23 10.16
N GLN A 44 1.77 -10.41 9.71
CA GLN A 44 2.92 -10.52 8.82
C GLN A 44 2.61 -9.89 7.46
N THR A 45 1.43 -10.15 6.90
CA THR A 45 1.00 -9.55 5.63
C THR A 45 0.96 -8.03 5.70
N PHE A 46 0.45 -7.45 6.80
CA PHE A 46 0.47 -6.01 7.00
C PHE A 46 1.91 -5.45 7.00
N ALA A 47 2.82 -6.08 7.73
CA ALA A 47 4.23 -5.66 7.77
C ALA A 47 4.89 -5.72 6.38
N ASP A 48 4.66 -6.78 5.62
CA ASP A 48 5.19 -6.93 4.25
C ASP A 48 4.61 -5.85 3.31
N VAL A 49 3.32 -5.53 3.45
CA VAL A 49 2.65 -4.45 2.71
C VAL A 49 3.27 -3.10 3.02
N GLN A 50 3.61 -2.81 4.28
CA GLN A 50 4.30 -1.57 4.66
C GLN A 50 5.70 -1.45 4.04
N VAL A 51 6.41 -2.56 3.85
CA VAL A 51 7.70 -2.56 3.14
C VAL A 51 7.51 -2.15 1.67
N MET A 52 6.52 -2.72 0.98
CA MET A 52 6.22 -2.36 -0.41
C MET A 52 5.70 -0.91 -0.53
N GLU A 53 4.84 -0.47 0.39
CA GLU A 53 4.37 0.91 0.50
C GLU A 53 5.55 1.89 0.61
N ALA A 54 6.52 1.62 1.49
CA ALA A 54 7.67 2.48 1.69
C ALA A 54 8.51 2.64 0.41
N GLU A 55 8.68 1.57 -0.38
CA GLU A 55 9.40 1.66 -1.66
C GLU A 55 8.64 2.51 -2.69
N VAL A 56 7.32 2.39 -2.77
CA VAL A 56 6.51 3.27 -3.63
C VAL A 56 6.69 4.73 -3.22
N LEU A 57 6.59 5.04 -1.92
CA LEU A 57 6.75 6.41 -1.43
C LEU A 57 8.14 6.97 -1.73
N ARG A 58 9.19 6.15 -1.67
CA ARG A 58 10.55 6.56 -2.08
C ARG A 58 10.63 6.88 -3.57
N VAL A 59 10.07 6.04 -4.44
CA VAL A 59 10.09 6.25 -5.90
C VAL A 59 9.36 7.54 -6.26
N PHE A 60 8.18 7.77 -5.69
CA PHE A 60 7.38 8.98 -5.97
C PHE A 60 8.01 10.24 -5.37
N SER A 61 8.60 10.16 -4.17
CA SER A 61 9.34 11.29 -3.59
C SER A 61 10.58 11.65 -4.40
N ALA A 62 11.31 10.65 -4.91
CA ALA A 62 12.47 10.86 -5.78
C ALA A 62 12.05 11.43 -7.15
N ALA A 63 10.93 10.98 -7.71
CA ALA A 63 10.38 11.51 -8.96
C ALA A 63 9.88 12.96 -8.82
N GLY A 64 9.37 13.35 -7.65
CA GLY A 64 8.96 14.72 -7.34
C GLY A 64 10.11 15.70 -7.08
N GLY A 65 11.36 15.23 -7.01
CA GLY A 65 12.56 16.04 -6.76
C GLY A 65 13.18 16.69 -8.00
N ALA A 66 12.64 16.44 -9.20
CA ALA A 66 13.04 17.10 -10.43
C ALA A 66 12.04 18.22 -10.76
N LYS A 67 12.16 19.36 -10.10
CA LYS A 67 11.54 20.60 -10.57
C LYS A 67 12.46 21.78 -10.34
#